data_AF-F4NTC6-F1
#
_entry.id   AF-F4NTC6-F1
#
_cell.length_a   1.000
_cell.length_b   1.000
_cell.length_c   1.000
_cell.angle_alpha   90.00
_cell.angle_beta   90.00
_cell.angle_gamma   90.00
#
_symmetry.space_group_name_H-M   'P 1'
#
loop_
_entity.id
_entity.type
_entity.pdbx_description
1 polymer ?
#
loop_
_entity_poly.entity_id
_entity_poly.type
_entity_poly.pdbx_seq_one_letter_code
_entity_poly.pdbx_strand_id
1 'polypeptide(L)'
;MSLDADVTRPLLFEIAWEVANKVGGIYTVIKSKAPVTCNEYDDRYCLIGPLSYKTAPLEVEETKPSSAAMRSAIDSLQSAGIKTLFGRWLIEGSPYVLLLDVGSASSRMGEWKADLWNIAAVPSPSDDQETNQAIMFGYLVTWFLGEKRPVVIAHFHEWQAGVALILIRKRYLNLATVFTTHATLLGRYLCAGDVDFYNNLKFFDVDAEAGKRGIYHRYCIERAAAHCADVFTTVSHITAYEAEWLLKRKPDGVLPNGLNVIKFSAIHEFQNRHAIAKEKIHEFVRGHFYGHYNFNLDNTLYFFTAGRYEFRNKGVDMFIESLARLNARLKELESDITVVAFIIMPAATHSFTVDALKGQAVMKQLRETVNEIQNSVGHRIFESAAKGEIPDSKILMDEEEIVMLKRRIYALRLKLFNFASDRVKVIFHPEFLSSNNPLLAIDYEDFVRGCHLGVFPSYYEPWGYTPAECTVMGVPSITTNLSGFGCFMSEMISVPSDYGIYIVDRRLKSVEESVNQLADHMVEFCKKTRRQRINQRNRTERLSDVLDWKRMGQEYIKARWVAIRRKYPALVAKHDEECGENSDDDGKSDFQYHQKVPRPPSMPGSPRLRDRILWIITLTC
;
A
#
# COMPACT_ATOMS: atom_id res chain seq x y z
N MET A 1 31.71 -22.25 -29.43
CA MET A 1 30.68 -23.18 -28.91
C MET A 1 30.27 -22.66 -27.55
N SER A 2 29.12 -22.00 -27.52
CA SER A 2 28.64 -21.16 -26.42
C SER A 2 28.14 -22.00 -25.26
N LEU A 3 28.19 -21.48 -24.03
CA LEU A 3 27.34 -21.94 -22.92
C LEU A 3 25.94 -22.21 -23.49
N ASP A 4 25.43 -23.44 -23.36
CA ASP A 4 24.11 -23.80 -23.87
C ASP A 4 23.07 -22.79 -23.35
N ALA A 5 22.51 -22.01 -24.27
CA ALA A 5 21.57 -20.95 -23.95
C ALA A 5 20.20 -21.57 -23.64
N ASP A 6 20.06 -22.02 -22.41
CA ASP A 6 18.82 -22.59 -21.88
C ASP A 6 17.83 -21.49 -21.48
N VAL A 7 16.74 -21.37 -22.23
CA VAL A 7 15.65 -20.42 -21.97
C VAL A 7 14.78 -20.80 -20.78
N THR A 8 14.87 -22.03 -20.27
CA THR A 8 14.09 -22.53 -19.12
C THR A 8 14.71 -22.13 -17.79
N ARG A 9 16.02 -21.84 -17.76
CA ARG A 9 16.76 -21.46 -16.54
C ARG A 9 17.46 -20.11 -16.65
N PRO A 10 16.75 -19.02 -17.01
CA PRO A 10 17.37 -17.71 -17.15
C PRO A 10 17.85 -17.15 -15.81
N LEU A 11 18.87 -16.30 -15.84
CA LEU A 11 19.22 -15.41 -14.73
C LEU A 11 18.26 -14.23 -14.71
N LEU A 12 17.80 -13.83 -13.52
CA LEU A 12 16.94 -12.66 -13.33
C LEU A 12 17.69 -11.58 -12.55
N PHE A 13 17.94 -10.46 -13.22
CA PHE A 13 18.34 -9.23 -12.57
C PHE A 13 17.14 -8.29 -12.49
N GLU A 14 16.78 -7.87 -11.28
CA GLU A 14 15.70 -6.91 -11.06
C GLU A 14 16.29 -5.60 -10.51
N ILE A 15 16.11 -4.52 -11.24
CA ILE A 15 16.87 -3.28 -11.10
C ILE A 15 15.91 -2.16 -10.69
N ALA A 16 16.17 -1.54 -9.54
CA ALA A 16 15.40 -0.40 -9.07
C ALA A 16 16.22 0.52 -8.19
N TRP A 17 15.84 1.80 -8.15
CA TRP A 17 16.47 2.79 -7.28
C TRP A 17 16.27 2.49 -5.78
N GLU A 18 15.17 1.80 -5.43
CA GLU A 18 14.75 1.55 -4.05
C GLU A 18 15.24 0.22 -3.45
N VAL A 19 16.10 -0.54 -4.14
CA VAL A 19 16.67 -1.79 -3.59
C VAL A 19 17.55 -1.46 -2.38
N ALA A 20 17.25 -2.06 -1.22
CA ALA A 20 17.94 -1.81 0.06
C ALA A 20 18.01 -0.31 0.49
N ASN A 21 17.09 0.50 -0.04
CA ASN A 21 17.00 1.92 0.27
C ASN A 21 15.55 2.41 0.12
N LYS A 22 14.83 2.50 1.24
CA LYS A 22 13.42 2.91 1.23
C LYS A 22 13.26 4.40 0.92
N VAL A 23 12.86 4.70 -0.32
CA VAL A 23 12.52 6.07 -0.77
C VAL A 23 11.01 6.23 -0.95
N GLY A 24 10.32 5.19 -1.41
CA GLY A 24 8.92 5.24 -1.80
C GLY A 24 8.22 3.89 -1.66
N GLY A 25 7.24 3.66 -2.54
CA GLY A 25 6.42 2.45 -2.54
C GLY A 25 7.07 1.26 -3.23
N ILE A 26 8.07 1.48 -4.08
CA ILE A 26 8.70 0.41 -4.88
C ILE A 26 9.54 -0.49 -3.99
N TYR A 27 10.16 0.08 -2.94
CA TYR A 27 10.76 -0.69 -1.86
C TYR A 27 9.80 -1.76 -1.33
N THR A 28 8.55 -1.39 -1.05
CA THR A 28 7.52 -2.31 -0.55
C THR A 28 7.12 -3.34 -1.60
N VAL A 29 6.99 -2.96 -2.88
CA VAL A 29 6.73 -3.89 -3.99
C VAL A 29 7.81 -4.98 -4.00
N ILE A 30 9.07 -4.58 -4.13
CA ILE A 30 10.18 -5.50 -4.33
C ILE A 30 10.38 -6.36 -3.09
N LYS A 31 10.36 -5.75 -1.89
CA LYS A 31 10.50 -6.46 -0.62
C LYS A 31 9.44 -7.53 -0.43
N SER A 32 8.16 -7.21 -0.67
CA SER A 32 7.08 -8.17 -0.49
C SER A 32 7.04 -9.23 -1.59
N LYS A 33 7.48 -8.90 -2.81
CA LYS A 33 7.57 -9.85 -3.94
C LYS A 33 8.79 -10.78 -3.87
N ALA A 34 9.83 -10.42 -3.12
CA ALA A 34 11.07 -11.18 -3.04
C ALA A 34 10.86 -12.66 -2.67
N PRO A 35 10.07 -13.05 -1.65
CA PRO A 35 9.88 -14.46 -1.28
C PRO A 35 9.39 -15.34 -2.43
N VAL A 36 8.34 -14.91 -3.15
CA VAL A 36 7.80 -15.69 -4.28
C VAL A 36 8.77 -15.75 -5.46
N THR A 37 9.57 -14.70 -5.66
CA THR A 37 10.54 -14.64 -6.76
C THR A 37 11.80 -15.46 -6.44
N CYS A 38 12.26 -15.47 -5.19
CA CYS A 38 13.31 -16.38 -4.71
C CYS A 38 12.87 -17.84 -4.82
N ASN A 39 11.61 -18.17 -4.50
CA ASN A 39 11.12 -19.54 -4.65
C ASN A 39 11.10 -20.01 -6.13
N GLU A 40 10.92 -19.09 -7.07
CA GLU A 40 10.91 -19.37 -8.51
C GLU A 40 12.34 -19.48 -9.10
N TYR A 41 13.22 -18.57 -8.71
CA TYR A 41 14.54 -18.42 -9.34
C TYR A 41 15.71 -19.00 -8.53
N ASP A 42 15.54 -19.17 -7.23
CA ASP A 42 16.58 -19.56 -6.29
C ASP A 42 17.80 -18.62 -6.40
N ASP A 43 19.02 -19.15 -6.38
CA ASP A 43 20.27 -18.39 -6.56
C ASP A 43 20.42 -17.68 -7.93
N ARG A 44 19.48 -17.84 -8.87
CA ARG A 44 19.49 -17.13 -10.17
C ARG A 44 18.87 -15.73 -10.11
N TYR A 45 18.32 -15.33 -8.97
CA TYR A 45 17.71 -14.03 -8.76
C TYR A 45 18.64 -13.09 -8.01
N CYS A 46 18.90 -11.91 -8.59
CA CYS A 46 19.71 -10.87 -7.99
C CYS A 46 19.07 -9.50 -8.23
N LEU A 47 18.92 -8.73 -7.16
CA LEU A 47 18.46 -7.35 -7.23
C LEU A 47 19.65 -6.40 -7.41
N ILE A 48 19.47 -5.32 -8.17
CA ILE A 48 20.51 -4.30 -8.38
C ILE A 48 19.97 -2.92 -8.02
N GLY A 49 20.74 -2.18 -7.21
CA GLY A 49 20.38 -0.82 -6.76
C GLY A 49 21.59 0.08 -6.52
N PRO A 50 21.37 1.37 -6.26
CA PRO A 50 22.43 2.28 -5.82
C PRO A 50 22.85 1.98 -4.38
N LEU A 51 24.16 2.06 -4.09
CA LEU A 51 24.68 1.89 -2.73
C LEU A 51 24.36 3.12 -1.87
N SER A 52 23.49 2.94 -0.89
CA SER A 52 23.24 3.91 0.18
C SER A 52 24.06 3.55 1.40
N TYR A 53 25.09 4.36 1.70
CA TYR A 53 25.93 4.20 2.89
C TYR A 53 25.16 4.35 4.22
N LYS A 54 23.94 4.90 4.20
CA LYS A 54 23.09 5.05 5.38
C LYS A 54 22.29 3.79 5.71
N THR A 55 21.78 3.10 4.69
CA THR A 55 20.83 1.98 4.85
C THR A 55 21.48 0.62 4.61
N ALA A 56 22.42 0.52 3.67
CA ALA A 56 23.03 -0.76 3.30
C ALA A 56 23.67 -1.52 4.48
N PRO A 57 24.40 -0.89 5.43
CA PRO A 57 24.95 -1.60 6.58
C PRO A 57 23.89 -2.22 7.52
N LEU A 58 22.65 -1.71 7.48
CA LEU A 58 21.54 -2.19 8.31
C LEU A 58 20.67 -3.23 7.58
N GLU A 59 20.66 -3.18 6.24
CA GLU A 59 19.76 -4.00 5.42
C GLU A 59 20.47 -5.15 4.70
N VAL A 60 21.79 -5.14 4.55
CA VAL A 60 22.49 -6.11 3.70
C VAL A 60 23.59 -6.85 4.46
N GLU A 61 23.54 -8.17 4.40
CA GLU A 61 24.63 -9.05 4.82
C GLU A 61 25.60 -9.25 3.65
N GLU A 62 26.82 -8.72 3.77
CA GLU A 62 27.83 -8.82 2.72
C GLU A 62 28.28 -10.28 2.51
N THR A 63 28.38 -10.69 1.25
CA THR A 63 28.86 -12.03 0.89
C THR A 63 29.63 -11.99 -0.42
N LYS A 64 30.21 -13.12 -0.84
CA LYS A 64 30.89 -13.25 -2.13
C LYS A 64 29.98 -13.97 -3.13
N PRO A 65 30.01 -13.59 -4.43
CA PRO A 65 29.22 -14.29 -5.44
C PRO A 65 29.74 -15.71 -5.63
N SER A 66 28.84 -16.69 -5.61
CA SER A 66 29.18 -18.09 -5.87
C SER A 66 29.60 -18.29 -7.34
N SER A 67 28.84 -17.72 -8.28
CA SER A 67 29.11 -17.78 -9.72
C SER A 67 30.39 -17.05 -10.12
N ALA A 68 31.24 -17.72 -10.91
CA ALA A 68 32.44 -17.11 -11.50
C ALA A 68 32.12 -15.95 -12.44
N ALA A 69 31.02 -16.04 -13.19
CA ALA A 69 30.57 -14.98 -14.10
C ALA A 69 30.10 -13.72 -13.34
N MET A 70 29.50 -13.90 -12.16
CA MET A 70 29.15 -12.78 -11.27
C MET A 70 30.39 -12.13 -10.68
N ARG A 71 31.34 -12.93 -10.18
CA ARG A 71 32.63 -12.45 -9.66
C ARG A 71 33.39 -11.64 -10.71
N SER A 72 33.63 -12.21 -11.89
CA SER A 72 34.35 -11.54 -12.97
C SER A 72 33.74 -10.19 -13.36
N ALA A 73 32.41 -10.09 -13.37
CA ALA A 73 31.74 -8.83 -13.71
C ALA A 73 31.83 -7.77 -12.61
N ILE A 74 31.81 -8.19 -11.35
CA ILE A 74 32.04 -7.28 -10.21
C ILE A 74 33.50 -6.85 -10.17
N ASP A 75 34.44 -7.78 -10.39
CA ASP A 75 35.87 -7.51 -10.42
C ASP A 75 36.22 -6.53 -11.56
N SER A 76 35.56 -6.62 -12.71
CA SER A 76 35.66 -5.69 -13.85
C SER A 76 35.32 -4.24 -13.43
N LEU A 77 34.24 -4.06 -12.67
CA LEU A 77 33.86 -2.76 -12.11
C LEU A 77 34.85 -2.27 -11.04
N GLN A 78 35.22 -3.13 -10.10
CA GLN A 78 36.12 -2.79 -9.00
C GLN A 78 37.53 -2.43 -9.49
N SER A 79 38.03 -3.13 -10.51
CA SER A 79 39.32 -2.84 -11.16
C SER A 79 39.34 -1.46 -11.82
N ALA A 80 38.18 -0.93 -12.19
CA ALA A 80 38.02 0.42 -12.72
C ALA A 80 37.78 1.49 -11.63
N GLY A 81 37.90 1.12 -10.35
CA GLY A 81 37.72 2.01 -9.20
C GLY A 81 36.26 2.18 -8.73
N ILE A 82 35.32 1.41 -9.29
CA ILE A 82 33.91 1.47 -8.89
C ILE A 82 33.71 0.68 -7.60
N LYS A 83 33.18 1.31 -6.57
CA LYS A 83 32.84 0.63 -5.31
C LYS A 83 31.51 -0.12 -5.46
N THR A 84 31.47 -1.34 -4.97
CA THR A 84 30.29 -2.21 -5.03
C THR A 84 30.12 -2.94 -3.71
N LEU A 85 28.89 -3.25 -3.32
CA LEU A 85 28.57 -4.15 -2.23
C LEU A 85 27.72 -5.30 -2.77
N PHE A 86 28.19 -6.53 -2.64
CA PHE A 86 27.42 -7.72 -2.99
C PHE A 86 27.03 -8.46 -1.71
N GLY A 87 25.77 -8.90 -1.61
CA GLY A 87 25.23 -9.38 -0.35
C GLY A 87 23.90 -10.11 -0.48
N ARG A 88 23.31 -10.41 0.68
CA ARG A 88 21.94 -10.88 0.84
C ARG A 88 21.13 -9.79 1.52
N TRP A 89 19.96 -9.45 0.96
CA TRP A 89 19.06 -8.49 1.60
C TRP A 89 18.37 -9.14 2.80
N LEU A 90 18.46 -8.52 3.98
CA LEU A 90 17.88 -8.98 5.24
C LEU A 90 16.35 -8.78 5.28
N ILE A 91 15.67 -9.46 4.36
CA ILE A 91 14.22 -9.54 4.24
C ILE A 91 13.82 -11.01 4.06
N GLU A 92 12.51 -11.30 4.14
CA GLU A 92 11.98 -12.62 3.82
C GLU A 92 12.41 -13.06 2.41
N GLY A 93 12.84 -14.32 2.27
CA GLY A 93 13.39 -14.86 1.03
C GLY A 93 14.88 -14.61 0.80
N SER A 94 15.51 -13.70 1.55
CA SER A 94 16.97 -13.42 1.50
C SER A 94 17.55 -13.37 0.07
N PRO A 95 17.05 -12.51 -0.84
CA PRO A 95 17.55 -12.43 -2.21
C PRO A 95 18.98 -11.90 -2.26
N TYR A 96 19.74 -12.30 -3.29
CA TYR A 96 21.01 -11.65 -3.58
C TYR A 96 20.80 -10.19 -4.00
N VAL A 97 21.72 -9.30 -3.60
CA VAL A 97 21.75 -7.90 -3.99
C VAL A 97 23.15 -7.49 -4.47
N LEU A 98 23.19 -6.66 -5.50
CA LEU A 98 24.37 -5.92 -5.94
C LEU A 98 24.08 -4.43 -5.83
N LEU A 99 24.74 -3.76 -4.91
CA LEU A 99 24.64 -2.32 -4.71
C LEU A 99 25.85 -1.62 -5.34
N LEU A 100 25.58 -0.65 -6.21
CA LEU A 100 26.59 0.07 -6.99
C LEU A 100 26.77 1.49 -6.44
N ASP A 101 27.99 1.87 -6.05
CA ASP A 101 28.27 3.24 -5.63
C ASP A 101 28.33 4.18 -6.83
N VAL A 102 27.22 4.84 -7.12
CA VAL A 102 27.13 5.86 -8.17
C VAL A 102 28.15 6.99 -7.99
N GLY A 103 28.52 7.33 -6.74
CA GLY A 103 29.48 8.38 -6.44
C GLY A 103 30.89 8.04 -6.93
N SER A 104 31.27 6.76 -6.90
CA SER A 104 32.57 6.29 -7.38
C SER A 104 32.76 6.47 -8.90
N ALA A 105 31.67 6.68 -9.65
CA ALA A 105 31.71 6.93 -11.09
C ALA A 105 31.72 8.41 -11.49
N SER A 106 31.77 9.34 -10.52
CA SER A 106 31.62 10.79 -10.77
C SER A 106 32.62 11.35 -11.80
N SER A 107 33.84 10.81 -11.86
CA SER A 107 34.87 11.21 -12.83
C SER A 107 34.48 10.95 -14.29
N ARG A 108 33.57 10.00 -14.54
CA ARG A 108 33.09 9.62 -15.87
C ARG A 108 31.79 10.32 -16.27
N MET A 109 31.21 11.14 -15.39
CA MET A 109 29.91 11.77 -15.64
C MET A 109 29.89 12.60 -16.93
N GLY A 110 30.92 13.41 -17.19
CA GLY A 110 30.98 14.26 -18.38
C GLY A 110 30.95 13.45 -19.68
N GLU A 111 31.73 12.36 -19.72
CA GLU A 111 31.77 11.40 -20.83
C GLU A 111 30.40 10.74 -21.03
N TRP A 112 29.79 10.23 -19.97
CA TRP A 112 28.52 9.49 -20.06
C TRP A 112 27.33 10.38 -20.40
N LYS A 113 27.32 11.64 -19.95
CA LYS A 113 26.31 12.61 -20.40
C LYS A 113 26.43 12.92 -21.90
N ALA A 114 27.66 13.10 -22.39
CA ALA A 114 27.91 13.35 -23.81
C ALA A 114 27.51 12.13 -24.66
N ASP A 115 27.88 10.91 -24.24
CA ASP A 115 27.49 9.67 -24.90
C ASP A 115 25.96 9.51 -24.95
N LEU A 116 25.27 9.69 -23.82
CA LEU A 116 23.81 9.55 -23.76
C LEU A 116 23.08 10.56 -24.67
N TRP A 117 23.57 11.79 -24.73
CA TRP A 117 23.07 12.79 -25.68
C TRP A 117 23.29 12.34 -27.13
N ASN A 118 24.48 11.84 -27.47
CA ASN A 118 24.81 11.45 -28.83
C ASN A 118 23.98 10.25 -29.34
N ILE A 119 23.68 9.26 -28.48
CA ILE A 119 22.98 8.04 -28.90
C ILE A 119 21.45 8.12 -28.80
N ALA A 120 20.93 9.01 -27.94
CA ALA A 120 19.51 9.04 -27.58
C ALA A 120 18.91 10.45 -27.45
N ALA A 121 19.70 11.52 -27.62
CA ALA A 121 19.26 12.92 -27.51
C ALA A 121 18.55 13.25 -26.19
N VAL A 122 18.95 12.59 -25.09
CA VAL A 122 18.41 12.85 -23.76
C VAL A 122 19.18 14.01 -23.12
N PRO A 123 18.54 15.16 -22.84
CA PRO A 123 19.21 16.26 -22.16
C PRO A 123 19.49 15.91 -20.70
N SER A 124 20.54 16.48 -20.11
CA SER A 124 20.94 16.21 -18.73
C SER A 124 21.53 17.45 -18.04
N PRO A 125 20.69 18.36 -17.51
CA PRO A 125 21.14 19.55 -16.79
C PRO A 125 22.16 19.22 -15.70
N SER A 126 23.14 20.10 -15.48
CA SER A 126 24.23 19.84 -14.52
C SER A 126 23.78 19.90 -13.06
N ASP A 127 22.79 20.73 -12.77
CA ASP A 127 22.20 21.01 -11.46
C ASP A 127 21.23 19.90 -10.98
N ASP A 128 20.67 19.09 -11.88
CA ASP A 128 19.78 18.00 -11.50
C ASP A 128 20.57 16.74 -11.04
N GLN A 129 20.79 16.66 -9.73
CA GLN A 129 21.49 15.54 -9.09
C GLN A 129 20.78 14.18 -9.23
N GLU A 130 19.46 14.15 -9.32
CA GLU A 130 18.71 12.89 -9.47
C GLU A 130 18.94 12.29 -10.85
N THR A 131 18.86 13.13 -11.89
CA THR A 131 19.13 12.72 -13.27
C THR A 131 20.59 12.31 -13.44
N ASN A 132 21.50 13.09 -12.86
CA ASN A 132 22.92 12.79 -12.79
C ASN A 132 23.21 11.39 -12.23
N GLN A 133 22.59 11.07 -11.10
CA GLN A 133 22.74 9.77 -10.46
C GLN A 133 22.08 8.65 -11.25
N ALA A 134 20.90 8.87 -11.83
CA ALA A 134 20.23 7.90 -12.71
C ALA A 134 21.08 7.56 -13.95
N ILE A 135 21.78 8.55 -14.53
CA ILE A 135 22.73 8.33 -15.63
C ILE A 135 23.88 7.45 -15.16
N MET A 136 24.58 7.84 -14.09
CA MET A 136 25.70 7.04 -13.58
C MET A 136 25.27 5.61 -13.23
N PHE A 137 24.12 5.46 -12.57
CA PHE A 137 23.54 4.16 -12.25
C PHE A 137 23.27 3.33 -13.50
N GLY A 138 22.63 3.90 -14.51
CA GLY A 138 22.32 3.20 -15.76
C GLY A 138 23.57 2.72 -16.51
N TYR A 139 24.63 3.52 -16.54
CA TYR A 139 25.90 3.14 -17.15
C TYR A 139 26.60 2.01 -16.38
N LEU A 140 26.63 2.08 -15.04
CA LEU A 140 27.21 1.02 -14.21
C LEU A 140 26.44 -0.30 -14.32
N VAL A 141 25.10 -0.24 -14.31
CA VAL A 141 24.24 -1.42 -14.52
C VAL A 141 24.49 -2.01 -15.91
N THR A 142 24.58 -1.18 -16.95
CA THR A 142 24.84 -1.65 -18.32
C THR A 142 26.22 -2.30 -18.45
N TRP A 143 27.25 -1.72 -17.82
CA TRP A 143 28.58 -2.31 -17.77
C TRP A 143 28.52 -3.70 -17.13
N PHE A 144 27.92 -3.81 -15.96
CA PHE A 144 27.76 -5.09 -15.26
C PHE A 144 27.01 -6.15 -16.09
N LEU A 145 25.95 -5.75 -16.78
CA LEU A 145 25.13 -6.64 -17.61
C LEU A 145 25.76 -6.98 -18.97
N GLY A 146 26.79 -6.25 -19.40
CA GLY A 146 27.47 -6.48 -20.68
C GLY A 146 28.41 -7.70 -20.69
N GLU A 147 28.76 -8.22 -19.51
CA GLU A 147 29.62 -9.39 -19.37
C GLU A 147 28.91 -10.68 -19.82
N LYS A 148 29.64 -11.58 -20.49
CA LYS A 148 29.05 -12.79 -21.08
C LYS A 148 28.47 -13.72 -20.01
N ARG A 149 27.19 -14.08 -20.17
CA ARG A 149 26.42 -14.95 -19.27
C ARG A 149 25.47 -15.85 -20.08
N PRO A 150 24.83 -16.86 -19.44
CA PRO A 150 23.66 -17.55 -19.99
C PRO A 150 22.50 -16.58 -20.28
N VAL A 151 21.32 -17.10 -20.64
CA VAL A 151 20.14 -16.27 -20.88
C VAL A 151 19.85 -15.37 -19.67
N VAL A 152 19.75 -14.06 -19.90
CA VAL A 152 19.51 -13.04 -18.87
C VAL A 152 18.19 -12.33 -19.13
N ILE A 153 17.37 -12.19 -18.09
CA ILE A 153 16.28 -11.23 -18.00
C ILE A 153 16.74 -10.08 -17.11
N ALA A 154 16.62 -8.85 -17.60
CA ALA A 154 16.80 -7.64 -16.83
C ALA A 154 15.47 -6.87 -16.72
N HIS A 155 14.92 -6.80 -15.51
CA HIS A 155 13.64 -6.17 -15.21
C HIS A 155 13.89 -4.84 -14.49
N PHE A 156 13.55 -3.73 -15.12
CA PHE A 156 13.79 -2.38 -14.61
C PHE A 156 12.50 -1.77 -14.06
N HIS A 157 12.59 -1.14 -12.89
CA HIS A 157 11.50 -0.40 -12.26
C HIS A 157 11.80 1.09 -12.24
N GLU A 158 10.85 1.87 -12.77
CA GLU A 158 10.87 3.33 -12.87
C GLU A 158 12.00 3.96 -13.69
N TRP A 159 11.78 5.22 -14.06
CA TRP A 159 12.67 5.98 -14.93
C TRP A 159 14.10 6.14 -14.37
N GLN A 160 14.29 6.14 -13.05
CA GLN A 160 15.64 6.23 -12.46
C GLN A 160 16.53 5.03 -12.83
N ALA A 161 15.95 3.85 -13.07
CA ALA A 161 16.66 2.68 -13.58
C ALA A 161 16.65 2.60 -15.13
N GLY A 162 15.91 3.50 -15.79
CA GLY A 162 15.59 3.45 -17.22
C GLY A 162 16.75 3.78 -18.16
N VAL A 163 17.79 4.50 -17.70
CA VAL A 163 18.95 4.82 -18.55
C VAL A 163 19.65 3.57 -19.07
N ALA A 164 19.73 2.51 -18.25
CA ALA A 164 20.32 1.23 -18.67
C ALA A 164 19.55 0.59 -19.85
N LEU A 165 18.22 0.69 -19.89
CA LEU A 165 17.42 0.17 -21.00
C LEU A 165 17.78 0.82 -22.34
N ILE A 166 18.01 2.13 -22.32
CA ILE A 166 18.43 2.89 -23.50
C ILE A 166 19.77 2.36 -24.01
N LEU A 167 20.73 2.20 -23.10
CA LEU A 167 22.08 1.73 -23.43
C LEU A 167 22.09 0.28 -23.91
N ILE A 168 21.35 -0.61 -23.24
CA ILE A 168 21.20 -2.02 -23.62
C ILE A 168 20.69 -2.14 -25.05
N ARG A 169 19.65 -1.35 -25.41
CA ARG A 169 19.09 -1.35 -26.76
C ARG A 169 20.08 -0.80 -27.79
N LYS A 170 20.73 0.33 -27.50
CA LYS A 170 21.65 1.01 -28.42
C LYS A 170 22.97 0.26 -28.63
N ARG A 171 23.41 -0.50 -27.63
CA ARG A 171 24.63 -1.33 -27.68
C ARG A 171 24.36 -2.79 -28.11
N TYR A 172 23.12 -3.13 -28.45
CA TYR A 172 22.70 -4.47 -28.87
C TYR A 172 23.10 -5.58 -27.88
N LEU A 173 23.02 -5.32 -26.58
CA LEU A 173 23.36 -6.33 -25.59
C LEU A 173 22.39 -7.52 -25.70
N ASN A 174 22.92 -8.73 -25.55
CA ASN A 174 22.17 -9.96 -25.76
C ASN A 174 21.45 -10.44 -24.49
N LEU A 175 20.50 -9.63 -24.00
CA LEU A 175 19.66 -9.93 -22.84
C LEU A 175 18.20 -9.48 -23.10
N ALA A 176 17.24 -10.14 -22.45
CA ALA A 176 15.81 -9.81 -22.52
C ALA A 176 15.47 -8.72 -21.49
N THR A 177 14.68 -7.73 -21.88
CA THR A 177 14.39 -6.55 -21.04
C THR A 177 12.92 -6.36 -20.75
N VAL A 178 12.59 -6.09 -19.48
CA VAL A 178 11.26 -5.68 -19.03
C VAL A 178 11.36 -4.31 -18.37
N PHE A 179 10.45 -3.39 -18.69
CA PHE A 179 10.30 -2.12 -18.01
C PHE A 179 8.93 -2.04 -17.35
N THR A 180 8.90 -1.71 -16.06
CA THR A 180 7.67 -1.41 -15.34
C THR A 180 7.71 0.02 -14.80
N THR A 181 6.80 0.86 -15.30
CA THR A 181 6.53 2.16 -14.66
C THR A 181 5.39 1.99 -13.66
N HIS A 182 5.61 2.45 -12.42
CA HIS A 182 4.62 2.44 -11.36
C HIS A 182 3.76 3.69 -11.37
N ALA A 183 4.18 4.74 -12.07
CA ALA A 183 3.44 5.97 -12.32
C ALA A 183 4.13 6.74 -13.43
N THR A 184 3.42 7.49 -14.28
CA THR A 184 4.14 8.41 -15.18
C THR A 184 4.53 9.68 -14.45
N LEU A 185 5.67 10.28 -14.83
CA LEU A 185 6.10 11.58 -14.33
C LEU A 185 5.02 12.63 -14.61
N LEU A 186 4.64 12.79 -15.88
CA LEU A 186 3.68 13.81 -16.29
C LEU A 186 2.32 13.66 -15.59
N GLY A 187 1.82 12.44 -15.38
CA GLY A 187 0.55 12.23 -14.69
C GLY A 187 0.54 12.75 -13.26
N ARG A 188 1.62 12.51 -12.51
CA ARG A 188 1.76 13.05 -11.15
C ARG A 188 1.68 14.57 -11.12
N TYR A 189 2.38 15.24 -12.03
CA TYR A 189 2.41 16.70 -12.06
C TYR A 189 1.13 17.32 -12.63
N LEU A 190 0.49 16.68 -13.62
CA LEU A 190 -0.74 17.18 -14.21
C LEU A 190 -1.92 17.06 -13.24
N CYS A 191 -2.01 15.96 -12.49
CA CYS A 191 -3.06 15.74 -11.48
C CYS A 191 -2.91 16.61 -10.22
N ALA A 192 -1.68 17.01 -9.90
CA ALA A 192 -1.44 17.99 -8.84
C ALA A 192 -1.92 19.41 -9.23
N GLY A 193 -2.06 19.68 -10.54
CA GLY A 193 -2.60 20.93 -11.08
C GLY A 193 -4.12 20.97 -11.08
N ASP A 194 -4.68 22.06 -11.61
CA ASP A 194 -6.12 22.28 -11.76
C ASP A 194 -6.58 21.92 -13.19
N VAL A 195 -6.30 20.68 -13.60
CA VAL A 195 -6.58 20.22 -14.96
C VAL A 195 -7.44 18.97 -14.92
N ASP A 196 -8.45 18.90 -15.79
CA ASP A 196 -9.19 17.67 -16.02
C ASP A 196 -8.30 16.67 -16.79
N PHE A 197 -7.56 15.87 -16.03
CA PHE A 197 -6.49 15.03 -16.55
C PHE A 197 -7.01 13.89 -17.43
N TYR A 198 -7.84 13.00 -16.88
CA TYR A 198 -8.22 11.74 -17.56
C TYR A 198 -9.07 11.95 -18.82
N ASN A 199 -9.84 13.03 -18.89
CA ASN A 199 -10.64 13.34 -20.08
C ASN A 199 -9.83 14.01 -21.19
N ASN A 200 -8.69 14.63 -20.87
CA ASN A 200 -7.87 15.38 -21.81
C ASN A 200 -6.51 14.72 -22.15
N LEU A 201 -6.27 13.50 -21.68
CA LEU A 201 -5.00 12.76 -21.88
C LEU A 201 -4.48 12.80 -23.33
N LYS A 202 -5.38 12.65 -24.31
CA LYS A 202 -5.04 12.63 -25.74
C LYS A 202 -4.64 13.99 -26.32
N PHE A 203 -4.99 15.08 -25.63
CA PHE A 203 -4.79 16.46 -26.11
C PHE A 203 -3.56 17.14 -25.52
N PHE A 204 -2.89 16.53 -24.54
CA PHE A 204 -1.67 17.11 -23.97
C PHE A 204 -0.50 17.06 -24.95
N ASP A 205 0.10 18.23 -25.17
CA ASP A 205 1.45 18.35 -25.68
C ASP A 205 2.44 17.98 -24.56
N VAL A 206 2.86 16.73 -24.57
CA VAL A 206 3.74 16.14 -23.55
C VAL A 206 5.09 16.84 -23.42
N ASP A 207 5.63 17.34 -24.53
CA ASP A 207 6.95 17.99 -24.54
C ASP A 207 6.82 19.40 -23.94
N ALA A 208 5.78 20.15 -24.34
CA ALA A 208 5.47 21.45 -23.75
C ALA A 208 5.12 21.34 -22.26
N GLU A 209 4.29 20.37 -21.86
CA GLU A 209 3.91 20.18 -20.46
C GLU A 209 5.09 19.77 -19.57
N ALA A 210 6.00 18.93 -20.07
CA ALA A 210 7.22 18.56 -19.36
C ALA A 210 8.22 19.73 -19.29
N GLY A 211 8.33 20.52 -20.37
CA GLY A 211 9.16 21.73 -20.42
C GLY A 211 8.70 22.80 -19.43
N LYS A 212 7.40 23.11 -19.39
CA LYS A 212 6.80 24.07 -18.44
C LYS A 212 7.09 23.74 -16.98
N ARG A 213 7.27 22.45 -16.67
CA ARG A 213 7.50 21.95 -15.31
C ARG A 213 8.98 21.71 -15.00
N GLY A 214 9.88 21.95 -15.96
CA GLY A 214 11.30 21.71 -15.79
C GLY A 214 11.66 20.23 -15.63
N ILE A 215 10.85 19.30 -16.16
CA ILE A 215 11.06 17.86 -16.05
C ILE A 215 11.30 17.18 -17.41
N TYR A 216 11.48 17.95 -18.48
CA TYR A 216 11.63 17.42 -19.84
C TYR A 216 12.73 16.36 -19.96
N HIS A 217 13.90 16.58 -19.35
CA HIS A 217 14.98 15.61 -19.34
C HIS A 217 14.63 14.29 -18.63
N ARG A 218 13.90 14.35 -17.52
CA ARG A 218 13.44 13.16 -16.79
C ARG A 218 12.38 12.40 -17.58
N TYR A 219 11.44 13.13 -18.18
CA TYR A 219 10.42 12.58 -19.07
C TYR A 219 11.05 11.90 -20.30
N CYS A 220 12.09 12.48 -20.89
CA CYS A 220 12.83 11.83 -21.99
C CYS A 220 13.41 10.48 -21.58
N ILE A 221 13.95 10.34 -20.36
CA ILE A 221 14.44 9.06 -19.84
C ILE A 221 13.29 8.07 -19.68
N GLU A 222 12.18 8.48 -19.05
CA GLU A 222 11.00 7.64 -18.84
C GLU A 222 10.43 7.10 -20.15
N ARG A 223 10.22 8.00 -21.13
CA ARG A 223 9.74 7.65 -22.46
C ARG A 223 10.74 6.77 -23.21
N ALA A 224 12.03 7.11 -23.20
CA ALA A 224 13.03 6.31 -23.88
C ALA A 224 13.15 4.91 -23.27
N ALA A 225 13.09 4.77 -21.94
CA ALA A 225 13.05 3.48 -21.26
C ALA A 225 11.83 2.64 -21.68
N ALA A 226 10.65 3.27 -21.71
CA ALA A 226 9.43 2.62 -22.20
C ALA A 226 9.57 2.13 -23.64
N HIS A 227 10.17 2.90 -24.55
CA HIS A 227 10.34 2.49 -25.95
C HIS A 227 11.50 1.50 -26.17
N CYS A 228 12.55 1.53 -25.34
CA CYS A 228 13.71 0.67 -25.51
C CYS A 228 13.55 -0.75 -24.93
N ALA A 229 12.62 -0.98 -24.01
CA ALA A 229 12.38 -2.29 -23.42
C ALA A 229 11.74 -3.29 -24.40
N ASP A 230 12.10 -4.58 -24.32
CA ASP A 230 11.42 -5.63 -25.10
C ASP A 230 9.96 -5.75 -24.67
N VAL A 231 9.70 -5.66 -23.37
CA VAL A 231 8.35 -5.65 -22.76
C VAL A 231 8.17 -4.42 -21.89
N PHE A 232 7.08 -3.69 -22.09
CA PHE A 232 6.69 -2.54 -21.30
C PHE A 232 5.43 -2.84 -20.50
N THR A 233 5.42 -2.53 -19.21
CA THR A 233 4.32 -2.84 -18.29
C THR A 233 4.02 -1.67 -17.36
N THR A 234 2.80 -1.64 -16.84
CA THR A 234 2.37 -0.73 -15.76
C THR A 234 1.75 -1.53 -14.63
N VAL A 235 1.44 -0.89 -13.50
CA VAL A 235 0.86 -1.56 -12.33
C VAL A 235 -0.67 -1.61 -12.30
N SER A 236 -1.33 -0.91 -13.23
CA SER A 236 -2.79 -0.94 -13.35
C SER A 236 -3.24 -0.56 -14.76
N HIS A 237 -4.49 -0.91 -15.10
CA HIS A 237 -5.10 -0.52 -16.38
C HIS A 237 -5.28 0.99 -16.52
N ILE A 238 -5.54 1.72 -15.43
CA ILE A 238 -5.67 3.19 -15.49
C ILE A 238 -4.31 3.84 -15.81
N THR A 239 -3.23 3.35 -15.20
CA THR A 239 -1.87 3.78 -15.54
C THR A 239 -1.46 3.30 -16.93
N ALA A 240 -1.98 2.15 -17.39
CA ALA A 240 -1.72 1.69 -18.76
C ALA A 240 -2.32 2.62 -19.80
N TYR A 241 -3.57 3.05 -19.60
CA TYR A 241 -4.25 4.02 -20.43
C TYR A 241 -3.52 5.36 -20.46
N GLU A 242 -3.05 5.83 -19.30
CA GLU A 242 -2.23 7.03 -19.20
C GLU A 242 -0.90 6.91 -19.95
N ALA A 243 -0.16 5.81 -19.74
CA ALA A 243 1.14 5.58 -20.37
C ALA A 243 1.05 5.51 -21.90
N GLU A 244 -0.03 4.96 -22.44
CA GLU A 244 -0.31 4.96 -23.89
C GLU A 244 -0.28 6.38 -24.47
N TRP A 245 -0.91 7.34 -23.78
CA TRP A 245 -0.97 8.73 -24.23
C TRP A 245 0.22 9.58 -23.82
N LEU A 246 0.78 9.40 -22.63
CA LEU A 246 1.88 10.24 -22.13
C LEU A 246 3.24 9.71 -22.59
N LEU A 247 3.46 8.40 -22.57
CA LEU A 247 4.72 7.77 -22.99
C LEU A 247 4.69 7.31 -24.45
N LYS A 248 3.55 7.44 -25.14
CA LYS A 248 3.38 7.12 -26.56
C LYS A 248 3.70 5.66 -26.91
N ARG A 249 3.55 4.76 -25.92
CA ARG A 249 3.64 3.30 -26.09
C ARG A 249 2.57 2.66 -25.23
N LYS A 250 1.67 1.90 -25.84
CA LYS A 250 0.73 1.07 -25.10
C LYS A 250 1.51 -0.02 -24.35
N PRO A 251 1.31 -0.19 -23.03
CA PRO A 251 1.94 -1.30 -22.30
C PRO A 251 1.50 -2.65 -22.86
N ASP A 252 2.43 -3.59 -22.86
CA ASP A 252 2.23 -4.98 -23.25
C ASP A 252 1.35 -5.71 -22.22
N GLY A 253 1.38 -5.31 -20.95
CA GLY A 253 0.56 -5.91 -19.89
C GLY A 253 0.56 -5.10 -18.60
N VAL A 254 -0.24 -5.56 -17.63
CA VAL A 254 -0.35 -4.97 -16.30
C VAL A 254 0.23 -5.95 -15.28
N LEU A 255 1.03 -5.43 -14.35
CA LEU A 255 1.65 -6.15 -13.24
C LEU A 255 1.09 -5.58 -11.92
N PRO A 256 -0.10 -6.02 -11.47
CA PRO A 256 -0.71 -5.53 -10.25
C PRO A 256 0.19 -5.83 -9.03
N ASN A 257 0.25 -4.90 -8.08
CA ASN A 257 1.09 -5.08 -6.91
C ASN A 257 0.40 -5.99 -5.88
N GLY A 258 1.00 -7.14 -5.59
CA GLY A 258 0.56 -8.04 -4.53
C GLY A 258 1.01 -7.62 -3.12
N LEU A 259 0.54 -8.38 -2.15
CA LEU A 259 0.95 -8.32 -0.74
C LEU A 259 1.26 -9.75 -0.25
N ASN A 260 2.08 -9.88 0.79
CA ASN A 260 2.23 -11.14 1.50
C ASN A 260 1.08 -11.27 2.51
N VAL A 261 0.12 -12.17 2.23
CA VAL A 261 -1.03 -12.36 3.10
C VAL A 261 -0.68 -13.31 4.24
N ILE A 262 -0.64 -12.77 5.46
CA ILE A 262 -0.50 -13.59 6.67
C ILE A 262 -1.87 -14.19 6.99
N LYS A 263 -2.03 -15.49 6.76
CA LYS A 263 -3.24 -16.23 7.15
C LYS A 263 -3.14 -16.66 8.61
N PHE A 264 -4.14 -16.29 9.41
CA PHE A 264 -4.28 -16.78 10.78
C PHE A 264 -4.77 -18.23 10.79
N SER A 265 -4.33 -19.02 11.77
CA SER A 265 -4.78 -20.42 11.93
C SER A 265 -6.28 -20.51 12.24
N ALA A 266 -6.84 -19.48 12.89
CA ALA A 266 -8.26 -19.33 13.14
C ALA A 266 -8.87 -18.13 12.39
N ILE A 267 -9.86 -18.39 11.54
CA ILE A 267 -10.55 -17.37 10.72
C ILE A 267 -11.17 -16.25 11.58
N HIS A 268 -11.52 -16.50 12.85
CA HIS A 268 -12.12 -15.48 13.72
C HIS A 268 -11.10 -14.62 14.48
N GLU A 269 -9.80 -14.93 14.40
CA GLU A 269 -8.76 -14.22 15.14
C GLU A 269 -8.67 -12.74 14.75
N PHE A 270 -8.83 -12.42 13.46
CA PHE A 270 -8.81 -11.02 13.01
C PHE A 270 -9.98 -10.20 13.58
N GLN A 271 -11.12 -10.82 13.89
CA GLN A 271 -12.25 -10.16 14.55
C GLN A 271 -11.95 -9.85 16.01
N ASN A 272 -11.24 -10.74 16.71
CA ASN A 272 -10.76 -10.48 18.07
C ASN A 272 -9.74 -9.33 18.07
N ARG A 273 -8.81 -9.32 17.11
CA ARG A 273 -7.84 -8.22 16.95
C ARG A 273 -8.53 -6.88 16.63
N HIS A 274 -9.60 -6.89 15.84
CA HIS A 274 -10.43 -5.70 15.64
C HIS A 274 -10.96 -5.14 16.97
N ALA A 275 -11.53 -5.99 17.83
CA ALA A 275 -12.07 -5.54 19.12
C ALA A 275 -10.99 -4.95 20.04
N ILE A 276 -9.83 -5.62 20.14
CA ILE A 276 -8.69 -5.17 20.96
C ILE A 276 -8.16 -3.82 20.46
N ALA A 277 -7.92 -3.70 19.15
CA ALA A 277 -7.43 -2.46 18.56
C ALA A 277 -8.45 -1.33 18.63
N LYS A 278 -9.74 -1.64 18.46
CA LYS A 278 -10.83 -0.66 18.59
C LYS A 278 -10.89 -0.09 20.02
N GLU A 279 -10.62 -0.89 21.05
CA GLU A 279 -10.58 -0.36 22.43
C GLU A 279 -9.46 0.66 22.58
N LYS A 280 -8.26 0.43 22.03
CA LYS A 280 -7.18 1.45 22.04
C LYS A 280 -7.64 2.78 21.40
N ILE A 281 -8.40 2.71 20.31
CA ILE A 281 -8.98 3.90 19.66
C ILE A 281 -10.07 4.52 20.56
N HIS A 282 -10.91 3.72 21.23
CA HIS A 282 -11.88 4.20 22.22
C HIS A 282 -11.19 4.99 23.34
N GLU A 283 -10.07 4.48 23.87
CA GLU A 283 -9.32 5.18 24.92
C GLU A 283 -8.83 6.55 24.46
N PHE A 284 -8.21 6.61 23.28
CA PHE A 284 -7.78 7.86 22.69
C PHE A 284 -8.96 8.83 22.49
N VAL A 285 -10.08 8.36 21.96
CA VAL A 285 -11.28 9.18 21.71
C VAL A 285 -11.86 9.72 23.01
N ARG A 286 -11.93 8.92 24.09
CA ARG A 286 -12.37 9.42 25.41
C ARG A 286 -11.48 10.57 25.90
N GLY A 287 -10.16 10.44 25.76
CA GLY A 287 -9.22 11.50 26.13
C GLY A 287 -9.26 12.73 25.21
N HIS A 288 -9.44 12.53 23.91
CA HIS A 288 -9.50 13.61 22.93
C HIS A 288 -10.79 14.44 23.07
N PHE A 289 -11.92 13.80 23.35
CA PHE A 289 -13.20 14.45 23.60
C PHE A 289 -13.44 14.72 25.09
N TYR A 290 -12.38 14.79 25.89
CA TYR A 290 -12.47 15.13 27.30
C TYR A 290 -13.27 16.43 27.51
N GLY A 291 -14.31 16.38 28.34
CA GLY A 291 -15.23 17.49 28.60
C GLY A 291 -16.36 17.68 27.58
N HIS A 292 -16.33 16.97 26.44
CA HIS A 292 -17.34 17.00 25.37
C HIS A 292 -17.81 15.61 24.93
N TYR A 293 -17.45 14.57 25.69
CA TYR A 293 -17.80 13.20 25.41
C TYR A 293 -19.28 12.96 25.71
N ASN A 294 -20.14 13.21 24.71
CA ASN A 294 -21.60 13.20 24.80
C ASN A 294 -22.27 12.17 23.87
N PHE A 295 -21.51 11.18 23.39
CA PHE A 295 -21.97 10.18 22.43
C PHE A 295 -21.58 8.76 22.87
N ASN A 296 -22.32 7.75 22.41
CA ASN A 296 -22.10 6.36 22.78
C ASN A 296 -21.05 5.69 21.86
N LEU A 297 -19.95 5.19 22.43
CA LEU A 297 -18.90 4.49 21.69
C LEU A 297 -19.35 3.15 21.08
N ASP A 298 -20.36 2.48 21.64
CA ASP A 298 -20.93 1.27 21.03
C ASP A 298 -21.66 1.56 19.71
N ASN A 299 -22.18 2.78 19.58
CA ASN A 299 -22.80 3.31 18.36
C ASN A 299 -21.87 4.27 17.60
N THR A 300 -20.56 4.21 17.86
CA THR A 300 -19.55 5.01 17.14
C THR A 300 -18.83 4.17 16.09
N LEU A 301 -18.74 4.71 14.86
CA LEU A 301 -17.97 4.15 13.76
C LEU A 301 -16.70 4.98 13.52
N TYR A 302 -15.64 4.29 13.12
CA TYR A 302 -14.32 4.88 12.86
C TYR A 302 -14.01 4.81 11.39
N PHE A 303 -14.01 5.97 10.75
CA PHE A 303 -13.60 6.10 9.35
C PHE A 303 -12.19 6.67 9.32
N PHE A 304 -11.41 6.33 8.32
CA PHE A 304 -10.09 6.94 8.18
C PHE A 304 -9.65 7.08 6.74
N THR A 305 -8.83 8.09 6.48
CA THR A 305 -7.99 8.18 5.30
C THR A 305 -6.53 8.27 5.74
N ALA A 306 -5.63 7.65 4.99
CA ALA A 306 -4.21 7.60 5.34
C ALA A 306 -3.33 7.62 4.08
N GLY A 307 -2.15 8.20 4.19
CA GLY A 307 -1.16 8.19 3.10
C GLY A 307 -0.21 9.37 3.15
N ARG A 308 0.53 9.56 2.05
CA ARG A 308 1.31 10.79 1.84
C ARG A 308 0.38 12.00 1.80
N TYR A 309 0.88 13.14 2.25
CA TYR A 309 0.08 14.37 2.27
C TYR A 309 -0.04 15.00 0.88
N GLU A 310 -0.89 14.39 0.05
CA GLU A 310 -1.24 14.86 -1.29
C GLU A 310 -2.75 15.17 -1.32
N PHE A 311 -3.12 16.38 -0.89
CA PHE A 311 -4.50 16.77 -0.60
C PHE A 311 -5.50 16.44 -1.73
N ARG A 312 -5.17 16.79 -2.98
CA ARG A 312 -6.02 16.50 -4.16
C ARG A 312 -5.87 15.07 -4.69
N ASN A 313 -4.64 14.60 -4.89
CA ASN A 313 -4.41 13.27 -5.46
C ASN A 313 -4.99 12.15 -4.61
N LYS A 314 -4.90 12.27 -3.27
CA LYS A 314 -5.48 11.31 -2.32
C LYS A 314 -6.96 11.59 -2.00
N GLY A 315 -7.54 12.65 -2.58
CA GLY A 315 -8.95 12.97 -2.46
C GLY A 315 -9.37 13.46 -1.07
N VAL A 316 -8.47 14.06 -0.30
CA VAL A 316 -8.75 14.55 1.06
C VAL A 316 -9.79 15.67 1.02
N ASP A 317 -9.74 16.51 -0.01
CA ASP A 317 -10.77 17.49 -0.36
C ASP A 317 -12.16 16.85 -0.45
N MET A 318 -12.29 15.81 -1.27
CA MET A 318 -13.54 15.09 -1.49
C MET A 318 -14.00 14.36 -0.23
N PHE A 319 -13.05 13.82 0.55
CA PHE A 319 -13.35 13.14 1.81
C PHE A 319 -13.96 14.11 2.82
N ILE A 320 -13.34 15.26 3.06
CA ILE A 320 -13.82 16.28 4.02
C ILE A 320 -15.21 16.79 3.61
N GLU A 321 -15.40 17.14 2.33
CA GLU A 321 -16.69 17.61 1.82
C GLU A 321 -17.79 16.52 1.98
N SER A 322 -17.46 15.27 1.66
CA SER A 322 -18.41 14.16 1.80
C SER A 322 -18.75 13.87 3.26
N LEU A 323 -17.82 14.08 4.20
CA LEU A 323 -18.08 13.98 5.64
C LEU A 323 -19.05 15.07 6.12
N ALA A 324 -18.95 16.29 5.59
CA ALA A 324 -19.90 17.36 5.89
C ALA A 324 -21.33 17.00 5.44
N ARG A 325 -21.47 16.43 4.23
CA ARG A 325 -22.76 15.94 3.72
C ARG A 325 -23.29 14.73 4.49
N LEU A 326 -22.41 13.82 4.88
CA LEU A 326 -22.75 12.72 5.78
C LEU A 326 -23.31 13.25 7.10
N ASN A 327 -22.69 14.28 7.69
CA ASN A 327 -23.16 14.92 8.92
C ASN A 327 -24.58 15.47 8.76
N ALA A 328 -24.84 16.22 7.68
CA ALA A 328 -26.17 16.75 7.39
C ALA A 328 -27.22 15.64 7.25
N ARG A 329 -26.92 14.61 6.48
CA ARG A 329 -27.84 13.47 6.26
C ARG A 329 -28.08 12.64 7.53
N LEU A 330 -27.07 12.45 8.37
CA LEU A 330 -27.25 11.74 9.65
C LEU A 330 -28.10 12.54 10.64
N LYS A 331 -28.01 13.88 10.62
CA LYS A 331 -28.88 14.76 11.41
C LYS A 331 -30.33 14.70 10.90
N GLU A 332 -30.54 14.78 9.59
CA GLU A 332 -31.85 14.69 8.95
C GLU A 332 -32.53 13.33 9.20
N LEU A 333 -31.77 12.24 9.19
CA LEU A 333 -32.24 10.90 9.52
C LEU A 333 -32.44 10.68 11.03
N GLU A 334 -32.14 11.67 11.86
CA GLU A 334 -32.13 11.58 13.33
C GLU A 334 -31.32 10.36 13.85
N SER A 335 -30.28 9.98 13.12
CA SER A 335 -29.49 8.78 13.39
C SER A 335 -28.82 8.88 14.76
N ASP A 336 -28.76 7.78 15.50
CA ASP A 336 -28.04 7.65 16.78
C ASP A 336 -26.55 7.30 16.58
N ILE A 337 -26.14 7.01 15.34
CA ILE A 337 -24.76 6.71 14.99
C ILE A 337 -23.91 7.98 15.05
N THR A 338 -22.73 7.85 15.68
CA THR A 338 -21.66 8.83 15.60
C THR A 338 -20.53 8.31 14.72
N VAL A 339 -19.98 9.15 13.86
CA VAL A 339 -18.78 8.82 13.07
C VAL A 339 -17.63 9.66 13.59
N VAL A 340 -16.49 9.03 13.87
CA VAL A 340 -15.23 9.73 14.12
C VAL A 340 -14.30 9.42 12.95
N ALA A 341 -13.99 10.45 12.15
CA ALA A 341 -13.19 10.37 10.95
C ALA A 341 -11.75 10.83 11.22
N PHE A 342 -10.79 9.96 10.94
CA PHE A 342 -9.36 10.22 11.07
C PHE A 342 -8.73 10.59 9.72
N ILE A 343 -7.85 11.59 9.73
CA ILE A 343 -6.97 11.90 8.61
C ILE A 343 -5.54 11.68 9.09
N ILE A 344 -4.87 10.64 8.58
CA ILE A 344 -3.50 10.27 8.97
C ILE A 344 -2.55 10.62 7.81
N MET A 345 -2.04 11.84 7.81
CA MET A 345 -1.16 12.33 6.73
C MET A 345 -0.02 13.16 7.31
N PRO A 346 1.24 12.69 7.22
CA PRO A 346 2.39 13.40 7.77
C PRO A 346 2.54 14.80 7.19
N ALA A 347 2.63 15.79 8.09
CA ALA A 347 2.85 17.20 7.75
C ALA A 347 4.00 17.77 8.58
N ALA A 348 4.44 18.98 8.26
CA ALA A 348 5.33 19.72 9.16
C ALA A 348 4.56 20.10 10.45
N THR A 349 5.10 19.74 11.61
CA THR A 349 4.47 19.95 12.92
C THR A 349 5.47 20.51 13.94
N HIS A 350 4.95 21.07 15.04
CA HIS A 350 5.73 21.48 16.22
C HIS A 350 5.38 20.59 17.42
N SER A 351 5.39 19.26 17.21
CA SER A 351 4.98 18.26 18.22
C SER A 351 3.50 18.41 18.65
N PHE A 352 3.12 17.76 19.76
CA PHE A 352 1.75 17.66 20.23
C PHE A 352 1.25 18.96 20.89
N THR A 353 -0.04 19.23 20.75
CA THR A 353 -0.67 20.32 21.51
C THR A 353 -0.78 19.96 22.99
N VAL A 354 -0.60 20.96 23.86
CA VAL A 354 -0.74 20.80 25.31
C VAL A 354 -2.13 20.28 25.68
N ASP A 355 -3.16 20.73 24.98
CA ASP A 355 -4.54 20.29 25.20
C ASP A 355 -4.74 18.79 24.92
N ALA A 356 -4.13 18.25 23.85
CA ALA A 356 -4.22 16.83 23.53
C ALA A 356 -3.55 15.98 24.61
N LEU A 357 -2.36 16.39 25.08
CA LEU A 357 -1.64 15.70 26.16
C LEU A 357 -2.41 15.78 27.49
N LYS A 358 -2.97 16.96 27.80
CA LYS A 358 -3.78 17.18 29.01
C LYS A 358 -5.02 16.30 29.02
N GLY A 359 -5.75 16.19 27.91
CA GLY A 359 -6.93 15.34 27.80
C GLY A 359 -6.64 13.86 28.11
N GLN A 360 -5.55 13.33 27.56
CA GLN A 360 -5.12 11.96 27.85
C GLN A 360 -4.68 11.79 29.31
N ALA A 361 -3.91 12.73 29.85
CA ALA A 361 -3.44 12.67 31.24
C ALA A 361 -4.59 12.68 32.26
N VAL A 362 -5.61 13.54 32.07
CA VAL A 362 -6.75 13.58 32.99
C VAL A 362 -7.59 12.31 32.90
N MET A 363 -7.80 11.76 31.71
CA MET A 363 -8.52 10.48 31.57
C MET A 363 -7.77 9.31 32.20
N LYS A 364 -6.44 9.30 32.11
CA LYS A 364 -5.61 8.30 32.79
C LYS A 364 -5.79 8.36 34.31
N GLN A 365 -5.72 9.56 34.91
CA GLN A 365 -5.94 9.76 36.34
C GLN A 365 -7.35 9.35 36.79
N LEU A 366 -8.37 9.64 35.98
CA LEU A 366 -9.74 9.20 36.26
C LEU A 366 -9.84 7.68 36.29
N ARG A 367 -9.20 6.98 35.34
CA ARG A 367 -9.18 5.51 35.31
C ARG A 367 -8.46 4.93 36.52
N GLU A 368 -7.30 5.47 36.89
CA GLU A 368 -6.57 5.04 38.09
C GLU A 368 -7.43 5.18 39.35
N THR A 369 -8.10 6.32 39.51
CA THR A 369 -9.05 6.56 40.61
C THR A 369 -10.18 5.53 40.62
N VAL A 370 -10.77 5.23 39.47
CA VAL A 370 -11.85 4.22 39.36
C VAL A 370 -11.35 2.83 39.72
N ASN A 371 -10.13 2.46 39.31
CA ASN A 371 -9.54 1.16 39.64
C ASN A 371 -9.29 1.01 41.16
N GLU A 372 -8.82 2.07 41.82
CA GLU A 372 -8.67 2.10 43.28
C GLU A 372 -10.02 1.88 43.98
N ILE A 373 -11.05 2.61 43.53
CA ILE A 373 -12.41 2.43 44.03
C ILE A 373 -12.89 0.99 43.79
N GLN A 374 -12.72 0.44 42.58
CA GLN A 374 -13.13 -0.93 42.26
C GLN A 374 -12.49 -1.97 43.17
N ASN A 375 -11.20 -1.83 43.46
CA ASN A 375 -10.49 -2.72 44.38
C ASN A 375 -11.04 -2.60 45.82
N SER A 376 -11.29 -1.38 46.28
CA SER A 376 -11.90 -1.07 47.58
C SER A 376 -13.31 -1.67 47.70
N VAL A 377 -14.18 -1.43 46.70
CA VAL A 377 -15.52 -2.02 46.62
C VAL A 377 -15.45 -3.55 46.59
N GLY A 378 -14.58 -4.11 45.75
CA GLY A 378 -14.39 -5.55 45.63
C GLY A 378 -14.00 -6.21 46.95
N HIS A 379 -13.10 -5.57 47.70
CA HIS A 379 -12.71 -6.04 49.03
C HIS A 379 -13.87 -5.97 50.03
N ARG A 380 -14.63 -4.87 50.07
CA ARG A 380 -15.81 -4.73 50.95
C ARG A 380 -16.89 -5.77 50.66
N ILE A 381 -17.16 -6.04 49.38
CA ILE A 381 -18.10 -7.08 48.95
C ILE A 381 -17.62 -8.45 49.40
N PHE A 382 -16.34 -8.76 49.19
CA PHE A 382 -15.76 -10.04 49.57
C PHE A 382 -15.85 -10.28 51.09
N GLU A 383 -15.49 -9.28 51.90
CA GLU A 383 -15.55 -9.36 53.36
C GLU A 383 -16.98 -9.56 53.88
N SER A 384 -17.96 -8.83 53.33
CA SER A 384 -19.36 -8.97 53.73
C SER A 384 -19.93 -10.33 53.31
N ALA A 385 -19.64 -10.77 52.08
CA ALA A 385 -20.05 -12.09 51.60
C ALA A 385 -19.39 -13.23 52.40
N ALA A 386 -18.11 -13.09 52.77
CA ALA A 386 -17.39 -14.06 53.62
C ALA A 386 -18.01 -14.18 55.03
N LYS A 387 -18.66 -13.12 55.52
CA LYS A 387 -19.41 -13.11 56.79
C LYS A 387 -20.85 -13.61 56.64
N GLY A 388 -21.29 -13.98 55.43
CA GLY A 388 -22.65 -14.44 55.14
C GLY A 388 -23.68 -13.31 55.05
N GLU A 389 -23.24 -12.06 54.93
CA GLU A 389 -24.09 -10.88 54.81
C GLU A 389 -24.18 -10.44 53.33
N ILE A 390 -25.34 -9.92 52.92
CA ILE A 390 -25.49 -9.30 51.59
C ILE A 390 -25.04 -7.83 51.72
N PRO A 391 -24.04 -7.37 50.95
CA PRO A 391 -23.58 -5.99 51.03
C PRO A 391 -24.69 -5.00 50.68
N ASP A 392 -24.93 -4.00 51.53
CA ASP A 392 -25.87 -2.90 51.25
C ASP A 392 -25.31 -1.94 50.19
N SER A 393 -26.18 -1.37 49.37
CA SER A 393 -25.91 -0.34 48.36
C SER A 393 -25.12 0.87 48.89
N LYS A 394 -25.28 1.19 50.18
CA LYS A 394 -24.56 2.28 50.88
C LYS A 394 -23.11 1.94 51.24
N ILE A 395 -22.73 0.66 51.25
CA ILE A 395 -21.38 0.17 51.56
C ILE A 395 -20.52 0.12 50.27
N LEU A 396 -21.14 0.32 49.11
CA LEU A 396 -20.46 0.19 47.82
C LEU A 396 -19.54 1.38 47.52
N MET A 397 -19.84 2.62 47.94
CA MET A 397 -18.94 3.77 47.74
C MET A 397 -18.92 4.68 48.98
N ASP A 398 -17.73 5.03 49.45
CA ASP A 398 -17.55 5.95 50.58
C ASP A 398 -17.68 7.43 50.12
N GLU A 399 -18.01 8.34 51.03
CA GLU A 399 -18.12 9.78 50.75
C GLU A 399 -16.81 10.37 50.23
N GLU A 400 -15.66 9.88 50.73
CA GLU A 400 -14.35 10.30 50.26
C GLU A 400 -14.08 9.86 48.80
N GLU A 401 -14.48 8.64 48.44
CA GLU A 401 -14.41 8.11 47.06
C GLU A 401 -15.32 8.92 46.12
N ILE A 402 -16.52 9.31 46.60
CA ILE A 402 -17.46 10.18 45.87
C ILE A 402 -16.87 11.58 45.67
N VAL A 403 -16.23 12.16 46.68
CA VAL A 403 -15.58 13.48 46.60
C VAL A 403 -14.39 13.45 45.64
N MET A 404 -13.58 12.40 45.68
CA MET A 404 -12.45 12.21 44.77
C MET A 404 -12.93 12.09 43.31
N LEU A 405 -13.98 11.29 43.07
CA LEU A 405 -14.61 11.16 41.76
C LEU A 405 -15.20 12.49 41.28
N LYS A 406 -15.94 13.21 42.14
CA LYS A 406 -16.51 14.54 41.83
C LYS A 406 -15.41 15.54 41.47
N ARG A 407 -14.28 15.59 42.20
CA ARG A 407 -13.14 16.47 41.90
C ARG A 407 -12.55 16.21 40.52
N ARG A 408 -12.48 14.95 40.09
CA ARG A 408 -12.01 14.58 38.74
C ARG A 408 -13.03 14.94 37.65
N ILE A 409 -14.33 14.85 37.94
CA ILE A 409 -15.40 15.28 37.03
C ILE A 409 -15.44 16.81 36.87
N TYR A 410 -15.26 17.61 37.92
CA TYR A 410 -15.38 19.07 37.81
C TYR A 410 -14.26 19.76 37.02
N ALA A 411 -13.14 19.09 36.73
CA ALA A 411 -12.04 19.61 35.91
C ALA A 411 -12.35 19.62 34.38
N LEU A 412 -13.55 19.21 33.97
CA LEU A 412 -13.98 18.94 32.59
C LEU A 412 -14.59 20.16 31.88
N ARG A 413 -13.80 21.16 31.43
CA ARG A 413 -14.30 22.17 30.46
C ARG A 413 -13.21 22.73 29.54
N LEU A 414 -13.43 22.62 28.22
CA LEU A 414 -12.77 23.41 27.15
C LEU A 414 -13.78 23.69 26.02
N LYS A 415 -13.43 24.33 24.90
CA LYS A 415 -14.31 24.56 23.73
C LYS A 415 -13.56 24.30 22.42
N LEU A 416 -14.05 23.40 21.55
CA LEU A 416 -13.59 23.26 20.15
C LEU A 416 -14.72 22.72 19.22
N PHE A 417 -14.72 23.09 17.93
CA PHE A 417 -15.78 22.95 16.92
C PHE A 417 -15.98 21.51 16.35
N ASN A 418 -15.92 20.48 17.20
CA ASN A 418 -16.59 19.19 17.00
C ASN A 418 -17.92 19.27 17.78
N PHE A 419 -18.86 20.11 17.34
CA PHE A 419 -19.98 20.51 18.17
C PHE A 419 -20.78 19.32 18.70
N ALA A 420 -21.35 19.45 19.89
CA ALA A 420 -22.20 18.42 20.50
C ALA A 420 -23.31 17.91 19.56
N SER A 421 -23.83 18.78 18.68
CA SER A 421 -24.87 18.46 17.70
C SER A 421 -24.36 17.71 16.47
N ASP A 422 -23.06 17.74 16.17
CA ASP A 422 -22.51 17.03 15.01
C ASP A 422 -22.52 15.52 15.20
N ARG A 423 -23.00 14.80 14.19
CA ARG A 423 -22.96 13.33 14.12
C ARG A 423 -21.64 12.82 13.56
N VAL A 424 -20.90 13.66 12.84
CA VAL A 424 -19.56 13.35 12.34
C VAL A 424 -18.54 14.23 13.05
N LYS A 425 -17.52 13.62 13.64
CA LYS A 425 -16.38 14.28 14.27
C LYS A 425 -15.13 14.06 13.42
N VAL A 426 -14.22 15.03 13.38
CA VAL A 426 -12.99 14.93 12.59
C VAL A 426 -11.77 15.08 13.48
N ILE A 427 -10.77 14.23 13.24
CA ILE A 427 -9.46 14.27 13.91
C ILE A 427 -8.38 14.21 12.83
N PHE A 428 -7.59 15.28 12.70
CA PHE A 428 -6.40 15.27 11.87
C PHE A 428 -5.18 14.89 12.73
N HIS A 429 -4.50 13.80 12.35
CA HIS A 429 -3.27 13.32 12.98
C HIS A 429 -2.12 13.47 11.98
N PRO A 430 -1.36 14.58 12.04
CA PRO A 430 -0.38 14.97 11.02
C PRO A 430 0.97 14.24 11.12
N GLU A 431 1.00 13.01 11.62
CA GLU A 431 2.21 12.21 11.83
C GLU A 431 1.96 10.74 11.48
N PHE A 432 3.04 9.96 11.31
CA PHE A 432 2.89 8.51 11.23
C PHE A 432 2.50 7.93 12.58
N LEU A 433 1.59 6.95 12.55
CA LEU A 433 1.19 6.21 13.75
C LEU A 433 2.35 5.33 14.24
N SER A 434 2.53 5.32 15.55
CA SER A 434 3.53 4.49 16.24
C SER A 434 3.02 4.12 17.62
N SER A 435 3.29 2.89 18.04
CA SER A 435 3.11 2.41 19.41
C SER A 435 3.83 3.26 20.47
N ASN A 436 4.86 4.02 20.08
CA ASN A 436 5.59 4.95 20.96
C ASN A 436 4.92 6.34 21.09
N ASN A 437 3.84 6.61 20.34
CA ASN A 437 3.17 7.90 20.39
C ASN A 437 2.41 8.07 21.73
N PRO A 438 2.63 9.16 22.49
CA PRO A 438 2.03 9.36 23.80
C PRO A 438 0.52 9.64 23.77
N LEU A 439 -0.03 10.04 22.62
CA LEU A 439 -1.47 10.30 22.46
C LEU A 439 -2.21 9.05 22.01
N LEU A 440 -1.75 8.44 20.92
CA LEU A 440 -2.39 7.29 20.28
C LEU A 440 -1.33 6.20 20.07
N ALA A 441 -1.05 5.44 21.13
CA ALA A 441 -0.05 4.38 21.19
C ALA A 441 -0.49 3.12 20.41
N ILE A 442 -0.49 3.21 19.09
CA ILE A 442 -0.91 2.14 18.19
C ILE A 442 -0.08 2.19 16.91
N ASP A 443 0.32 1.03 16.40
CA ASP A 443 0.94 0.96 15.09
C ASP A 443 -0.13 1.02 13.99
N TYR A 444 0.28 1.44 12.79
CA TYR A 444 -0.65 1.66 11.68
C TYR A 444 -1.54 0.44 11.38
N GLU A 445 -1.00 -0.77 11.36
CA GLU A 445 -1.82 -1.95 11.05
C GLU A 445 -2.90 -2.22 12.12
N ASP A 446 -2.56 -2.06 13.40
CA ASP A 446 -3.52 -2.22 14.48
C ASP A 446 -4.60 -1.13 14.40
N PHE A 447 -4.22 0.11 14.08
CA PHE A 447 -5.18 1.19 13.86
C PHE A 447 -6.17 0.88 12.73
N VAL A 448 -5.67 0.39 11.58
CA VAL A 448 -6.52 -0.03 10.47
C VAL A 448 -7.49 -1.13 10.92
N ARG A 449 -7.00 -2.18 11.61
CA ARG A 449 -7.84 -3.25 12.16
C ARG A 449 -8.89 -2.73 13.12
N GLY A 450 -8.56 -1.74 13.96
CA GLY A 450 -9.48 -1.10 14.90
C GLY A 450 -10.56 -0.25 14.23
N CYS A 451 -10.28 0.29 13.03
CA CYS A 451 -11.22 1.09 12.26
C CYS A 451 -12.33 0.26 11.60
N HIS A 452 -13.41 0.95 11.18
CA HIS A 452 -14.60 0.35 10.58
C HIS A 452 -14.63 0.45 9.05
N LEU A 453 -14.09 1.53 8.49
CA LEU A 453 -14.10 1.79 7.06
C LEU A 453 -12.89 2.65 6.68
N GLY A 454 -12.08 2.17 5.73
CA GLY A 454 -11.09 3.00 5.06
C GLY A 454 -11.72 3.81 3.93
N VAL A 455 -11.39 5.09 3.77
CA VAL A 455 -11.97 5.97 2.76
C VAL A 455 -10.85 6.65 1.98
N PHE A 456 -10.64 6.19 0.75
CA PHE A 456 -9.52 6.58 -0.12
C PHE A 456 -10.05 7.04 -1.48
N PRO A 457 -10.70 8.22 -1.55
CA PRO A 457 -11.33 8.69 -2.78
C PRO A 457 -10.31 9.31 -3.75
N SER A 458 -9.21 8.61 -4.02
CA SER A 458 -8.08 9.11 -4.78
C SER A 458 -8.45 9.57 -6.20
N TYR A 459 -7.87 10.70 -6.62
CA TYR A 459 -7.90 11.19 -8.00
C TYR A 459 -6.77 10.61 -8.83
N TYR A 460 -5.54 10.59 -8.29
CA TYR A 460 -4.37 9.99 -8.93
C TYR A 460 -3.73 8.97 -8.01
N GLU A 461 -3.95 7.69 -8.30
CA GLU A 461 -3.40 6.59 -7.52
C GLU A 461 -3.08 5.40 -8.43
N PRO A 462 -1.83 5.27 -8.88
CA PRO A 462 -1.47 4.25 -9.86
C PRO A 462 -1.77 2.82 -9.43
N TRP A 463 -1.64 2.52 -8.14
CA TRP A 463 -2.06 1.26 -7.52
C TRP A 463 -3.07 1.49 -6.40
N GLY A 464 -2.62 1.74 -5.17
CA GLY A 464 -3.51 1.86 -4.01
C GLY A 464 -3.20 0.81 -2.95
N TYR A 465 -2.06 0.96 -2.29
CA TYR A 465 -1.65 0.06 -1.20
C TYR A 465 -2.57 0.13 0.00
N THR A 466 -2.97 1.33 0.40
CA THR A 466 -3.80 1.56 1.59
C THR A 466 -5.14 0.80 1.53
N PRO A 467 -5.94 0.86 0.43
CA PRO A 467 -7.14 0.03 0.32
C PRO A 467 -6.85 -1.48 0.17
N ALA A 468 -5.72 -1.86 -0.44
CA ALA A 468 -5.31 -3.27 -0.53
C ALA A 468 -4.97 -3.85 0.86
N GLU A 469 -4.20 -3.12 1.67
CA GLU A 469 -3.87 -3.45 3.06
C GLU A 469 -5.13 -3.54 3.92
N CYS A 470 -6.08 -2.60 3.77
CA CYS A 470 -7.39 -2.68 4.42
C CYS A 470 -8.09 -4.00 4.11
N THR A 471 -8.10 -4.39 2.84
CA THR A 471 -8.75 -5.62 2.39
C THR A 471 -8.11 -6.86 3.00
N VAL A 472 -6.78 -6.94 2.99
CA VAL A 472 -6.00 -8.02 3.64
C VAL A 472 -6.27 -8.09 5.14
N MET A 473 -6.53 -6.96 5.79
CA MET A 473 -6.88 -6.89 7.22
C MET A 473 -8.38 -7.08 7.51
N GLY A 474 -9.20 -7.40 6.49
CA GLY A 474 -10.65 -7.58 6.65
C GLY A 474 -11.41 -6.30 6.98
N VAL A 475 -10.88 -5.14 6.57
CA VAL A 475 -11.48 -3.82 6.77
C VAL A 475 -12.07 -3.34 5.44
N PRO A 476 -13.40 -3.14 5.36
CA PRO A 476 -14.04 -2.57 4.19
C PRO A 476 -13.41 -1.24 3.80
N SER A 477 -13.40 -0.92 2.51
CA SER A 477 -12.84 0.33 2.01
C SER A 477 -13.66 0.94 0.88
N ILE A 478 -13.64 2.28 0.81
CA ILE A 478 -14.09 3.05 -0.34
C ILE A 478 -12.86 3.48 -1.15
N THR A 479 -12.88 3.21 -2.45
CA THR A 479 -11.86 3.59 -3.43
C THR A 479 -12.53 4.23 -4.65
N THR A 480 -11.79 4.46 -5.74
CA THR A 480 -12.31 5.10 -6.97
C THR A 480 -11.98 4.27 -8.20
N ASN A 481 -12.74 4.48 -9.27
CA ASN A 481 -12.41 3.92 -10.60
C ASN A 481 -11.26 4.66 -11.32
N LEU A 482 -10.55 5.55 -10.62
CA LEU A 482 -9.29 6.17 -11.04
C LEU A 482 -8.09 5.64 -10.22
N SER A 483 -8.34 4.85 -9.18
CA SER A 483 -7.31 4.13 -8.43
C SER A 483 -7.06 2.77 -9.08
N GLY A 484 -5.79 2.39 -9.23
CA GLY A 484 -5.43 1.09 -9.82
C GLY A 484 -6.05 -0.12 -9.12
N PHE A 485 -6.15 -0.05 -7.79
CA PHE A 485 -6.80 -1.04 -6.94
C PHE A 485 -8.30 -1.11 -7.22
N GLY A 486 -8.97 0.05 -7.37
CA GLY A 486 -10.39 0.11 -7.70
C GLY A 486 -10.68 -0.46 -9.09
N CYS A 487 -9.86 -0.15 -10.09
CA CYS A 487 -9.94 -0.76 -11.42
C CYS A 487 -9.78 -2.28 -11.34
N PHE A 488 -8.73 -2.76 -10.68
CA PHE A 488 -8.46 -4.18 -10.49
C PHE A 488 -9.64 -4.90 -9.80
N MET A 489 -10.16 -4.36 -8.70
CA MET A 489 -11.28 -4.99 -7.98
C MET A 489 -12.58 -5.04 -8.80
N SER A 490 -12.85 -4.03 -9.63
CA SER A 490 -14.01 -4.00 -10.54
C SER A 490 -13.93 -5.08 -11.63
N GLU A 491 -12.72 -5.38 -12.08
CA GLU A 491 -12.47 -6.44 -13.06
C GLU A 491 -12.56 -7.82 -12.41
N MET A 492 -12.01 -7.98 -11.21
CA MET A 492 -11.92 -9.28 -10.54
C MET A 492 -13.21 -9.72 -9.84
N ILE A 493 -14.10 -8.79 -9.48
CA ILE A 493 -15.28 -9.07 -8.66
C ILE A 493 -16.54 -8.60 -9.37
N SER A 494 -17.58 -9.45 -9.39
CA SER A 494 -18.86 -9.14 -10.01
C SER A 494 -19.62 -7.99 -9.33
N VAL A 495 -19.67 -7.99 -7.99
CA VAL A 495 -20.28 -6.94 -7.16
C VAL A 495 -19.35 -6.62 -5.99
N PRO A 496 -18.40 -5.68 -6.16
CA PRO A 496 -17.40 -5.35 -5.14
C PRO A 496 -18.00 -4.92 -3.78
N SER A 497 -19.15 -4.21 -3.77
CA SER A 497 -19.78 -3.69 -2.55
C SER A 497 -20.28 -4.79 -1.61
N ASP A 498 -20.70 -5.95 -2.14
CA ASP A 498 -21.11 -7.12 -1.35
C ASP A 498 -19.96 -7.70 -0.51
N TYR A 499 -18.72 -7.45 -0.96
CA TYR A 499 -17.48 -7.80 -0.30
C TYR A 499 -16.84 -6.63 0.47
N GLY A 500 -17.53 -5.49 0.59
CA GLY A 500 -17.03 -4.33 1.33
C GLY A 500 -16.03 -3.47 0.57
N ILE A 501 -15.96 -3.60 -0.76
CA ILE A 501 -15.19 -2.72 -1.64
C ILE A 501 -16.17 -1.79 -2.35
N TYR A 502 -16.22 -0.53 -1.94
CA TYR A 502 -17.08 0.48 -2.57
C TYR A 502 -16.25 1.29 -3.56
N ILE A 503 -16.72 1.45 -4.79
CA ILE A 503 -15.99 2.14 -5.85
C ILE A 503 -16.79 3.38 -6.26
N VAL A 504 -16.27 4.56 -5.91
CA VAL A 504 -16.83 5.84 -6.34
C VAL A 504 -16.45 6.07 -7.80
N ASP A 505 -17.42 6.47 -8.61
CA ASP A 505 -17.15 6.89 -9.98
C ASP A 505 -16.65 8.34 -9.97
N ARG A 506 -15.37 8.52 -10.27
CA ARG A 506 -14.71 9.82 -10.46
C ARG A 506 -14.29 10.05 -11.92
N ARG A 507 -14.61 9.13 -12.82
CA ARG A 507 -14.22 9.18 -14.23
C ARG A 507 -15.35 9.66 -15.12
N LEU A 508 -16.56 9.14 -14.92
CA LEU A 508 -17.72 9.40 -15.77
C LEU A 508 -18.72 10.38 -15.14
N LYS A 509 -18.48 10.77 -13.88
CA LYS A 509 -19.32 11.69 -13.11
C LYS A 509 -18.60 13.00 -12.85
N SER A 510 -19.39 14.06 -12.68
CA SER A 510 -18.89 15.34 -12.17
C SER A 510 -18.40 15.21 -10.73
N VAL A 511 -17.56 16.15 -10.29
CA VAL A 511 -17.03 16.18 -8.92
C VAL A 511 -18.17 16.16 -7.89
N GLU A 512 -19.21 16.94 -8.12
CA GLU A 512 -20.38 17.04 -7.25
C GLU A 512 -21.14 15.71 -7.11
N GLU A 513 -21.35 15.00 -8.22
CA GLU A 513 -21.98 13.68 -8.21
C GLU A 513 -21.10 12.62 -7.53
N SER A 514 -19.78 12.69 -7.72
CA SER A 514 -18.82 11.79 -7.04
C SER A 514 -18.81 12.01 -5.52
N VAL A 515 -18.86 13.28 -5.07
CA VAL A 515 -18.98 13.65 -3.65
C VAL A 515 -20.29 13.09 -3.07
N ASN A 516 -21.41 13.28 -3.79
CA ASN A 516 -22.70 12.75 -3.36
C ASN A 516 -22.71 11.22 -3.27
N GLN A 517 -22.11 10.54 -4.25
CA GLN A 517 -21.97 9.08 -4.24
C GLN A 517 -21.09 8.60 -3.08
N LEU A 518 -19.99 9.29 -2.78
CA LEU A 518 -19.15 8.96 -1.62
C LEU A 518 -19.94 9.10 -0.32
N ALA A 519 -20.69 10.19 -0.16
CA ALA A 519 -21.59 10.37 0.98
C ALA A 519 -22.68 9.28 1.06
N ASP A 520 -23.24 8.85 -0.08
CA ASP A 520 -24.22 7.76 -0.14
C ASP A 520 -23.65 6.44 0.38
N HIS A 521 -22.45 6.05 -0.07
CA HIS A 521 -21.78 4.85 0.42
C HIS A 521 -21.52 4.91 1.94
N MET A 522 -21.10 6.07 2.44
CA MET A 522 -20.90 6.25 3.89
C MET A 522 -22.21 6.16 4.68
N VAL A 523 -23.31 6.75 4.18
CA VAL A 523 -24.64 6.65 4.80
C VAL A 523 -25.12 5.20 4.79
N GLU A 524 -24.98 4.49 3.66
CA GLU A 524 -25.36 3.08 3.54
C GLU A 524 -24.60 2.20 4.53
N PHE A 525 -23.30 2.47 4.72
CA PHE A 525 -22.49 1.76 5.71
C PHE A 525 -22.95 2.06 7.15
N CYS A 526 -23.27 3.32 7.47
CA CYS A 526 -23.77 3.71 8.80
C CYS A 526 -25.10 3.03 9.15
N LYS A 527 -25.95 2.71 8.15
CA LYS A 527 -27.22 1.99 8.33
C LYS A 527 -27.04 0.49 8.65
N LYS A 528 -25.84 -0.07 8.47
CA LYS A 528 -25.61 -1.51 8.73
C LYS A 528 -25.59 -1.77 10.23
N THR A 529 -26.26 -2.84 10.66
CA THR A 529 -26.17 -3.38 12.03
C THR A 529 -24.77 -3.94 12.33
N ARG A 530 -24.43 -4.11 13.61
CA ARG A 530 -23.17 -4.76 14.04
C ARG A 530 -22.96 -6.12 13.37
N ARG A 531 -24.01 -6.94 13.26
CA ARG A 531 -23.96 -8.26 12.60
C ARG A 531 -23.66 -8.14 11.10
N GLN A 532 -24.30 -7.20 10.40
CA GLN A 532 -24.02 -6.95 8.99
C GLN A 532 -22.58 -6.48 8.77
N ARG A 533 -22.04 -5.62 9.65
CA ARG A 533 -20.64 -5.17 9.59
C ARG A 533 -19.65 -6.32 9.81
N ILE A 534 -19.87 -7.18 10.81
CA ILE A 534 -19.04 -8.38 11.05
C ILE A 534 -19.06 -9.29 9.81
N ASN A 535 -20.23 -9.55 9.25
CA ASN A 535 -20.36 -10.35 8.03
C ASN A 535 -19.64 -9.72 6.84
N GLN A 536 -19.71 -8.39 6.68
CA GLN A 536 -19.02 -7.69 5.61
C GLN A 536 -17.50 -7.81 5.77
N ARG A 537 -16.95 -7.61 6.97
CA ARG A 537 -15.52 -7.83 7.27
C ARG A 537 -15.06 -9.24 6.90
N ASN A 538 -15.83 -10.27 7.25
CA ASN A 538 -15.54 -11.66 6.89
C ASN A 538 -15.53 -11.88 5.37
N ARG A 539 -16.35 -11.14 4.61
CA ARG A 539 -16.32 -11.21 3.15
C ARG A 539 -15.13 -10.46 2.57
N THR A 540 -14.81 -9.29 3.13
CA THR A 540 -13.64 -8.50 2.74
C THR A 540 -12.35 -9.29 2.91
N GLU A 541 -12.18 -9.95 4.06
CA GLU A 541 -10.98 -10.75 4.34
C GLU A 541 -10.79 -11.89 3.32
N ARG A 542 -11.86 -12.54 2.86
CA ARG A 542 -11.78 -13.58 1.81
C ARG A 542 -11.20 -13.10 0.47
N LEU A 543 -11.17 -11.78 0.22
CA LEU A 543 -10.55 -11.23 -0.98
C LEU A 543 -9.02 -11.13 -0.86
N SER A 544 -8.44 -11.37 0.32
CA SER A 544 -6.99 -11.31 0.52
C SER A 544 -6.24 -12.20 -0.47
N ASP A 545 -6.77 -13.38 -0.78
CA ASP A 545 -6.16 -14.35 -1.70
C ASP A 545 -6.06 -13.83 -3.14
N VAL A 546 -6.94 -12.90 -3.53
CA VAL A 546 -6.87 -12.24 -4.85
C VAL A 546 -5.70 -11.27 -4.91
N LEU A 547 -5.27 -10.72 -3.76
CA LEU A 547 -4.20 -9.73 -3.64
C LEU A 547 -2.83 -10.36 -3.29
N ASP A 548 -2.77 -11.68 -3.09
CA ASP A 548 -1.54 -12.36 -2.68
C ASP A 548 -0.53 -12.49 -3.83
N TRP A 549 0.76 -12.34 -3.53
CA TRP A 549 1.85 -12.50 -4.51
C TRP A 549 1.90 -13.86 -5.19
N LYS A 550 1.35 -14.93 -4.59
CA LYS A 550 1.21 -16.24 -5.26
C LYS A 550 0.34 -16.16 -6.51
N ARG A 551 -0.65 -15.26 -6.52
CA ARG A 551 -1.51 -14.99 -7.68
C ARG A 551 -0.93 -13.88 -8.54
N MET A 552 -0.63 -12.72 -7.94
CA MET A 552 -0.15 -11.54 -8.67
C MET A 552 1.23 -11.77 -9.33
N GLY A 553 2.06 -12.62 -8.74
CA GLY A 553 3.37 -12.99 -9.29
C GLY A 553 3.29 -13.70 -10.63
N GLN A 554 2.15 -14.34 -10.97
CA GLN A 554 1.96 -14.98 -12.27
C GLN A 554 2.07 -13.99 -13.42
N GLU A 555 1.62 -12.75 -13.24
CA GLU A 555 1.73 -11.72 -14.28
C GLU A 555 3.19 -11.31 -14.53
N TYR A 556 4.03 -11.33 -13.49
CA TYR A 556 5.48 -11.12 -13.64
C TYR A 556 6.13 -12.26 -14.44
N ILE A 557 5.74 -13.51 -14.18
CA ILE A 557 6.22 -14.68 -14.93
C ILE A 557 5.89 -14.52 -16.42
N LYS A 558 4.63 -14.18 -16.74
CA LYS A 558 4.19 -13.93 -18.12
C LYS A 558 5.01 -12.83 -18.79
N ALA A 559 5.19 -11.68 -18.15
CA ALA A 559 5.94 -10.56 -18.73
C ALA A 559 7.41 -10.94 -19.02
N ARG A 560 8.04 -11.71 -18.12
CA ARG A 560 9.40 -12.21 -18.30
C ARG A 560 9.49 -13.23 -19.44
N TRP A 561 8.50 -14.12 -19.56
CA TRP A 561 8.44 -15.10 -20.66
C TRP A 561 8.25 -14.43 -22.02
N VAL A 562 7.36 -13.42 -22.11
CA VAL A 562 7.19 -12.62 -23.33
C VAL A 562 8.50 -11.92 -23.72
N ALA A 563 9.26 -11.41 -22.75
CA ALA A 563 10.56 -10.80 -23.02
C ALA A 563 11.58 -11.81 -23.60
N ILE A 564 11.63 -13.02 -23.05
CA ILE A 564 12.46 -14.12 -23.60
C ILE A 564 12.02 -14.46 -25.02
N ARG A 565 10.72 -14.66 -25.26
CA ARG A 565 10.19 -15.03 -26.58
C ARG A 565 10.49 -13.97 -27.65
N ARG A 566 10.41 -12.68 -27.29
CA ARG A 566 10.78 -11.57 -28.18
C ARG A 566 12.28 -11.51 -28.45
N LYS A 567 13.12 -11.80 -27.45
CA LYS A 567 14.59 -11.70 -27.56
C LYS A 567 15.23 -12.92 -28.22
N TYR A 568 14.71 -14.12 -27.95
CA TYR A 568 15.29 -15.40 -28.34
C TYR A 568 14.27 -16.33 -29.05
N PRO A 569 13.60 -15.88 -30.12
CA PRO A 569 12.52 -16.63 -30.75
C PRO A 569 12.96 -18.02 -31.25
N ALA A 570 14.18 -18.15 -31.77
CA ALA A 570 14.71 -19.43 -32.23
C ALA A 570 14.98 -20.44 -31.09
N LEU A 571 15.40 -19.96 -29.91
CA LEU A 571 15.62 -20.83 -28.75
C LEU A 571 14.28 -21.29 -28.15
N VAL A 572 13.27 -20.40 -28.14
CA VAL A 572 11.92 -20.74 -27.68
C VAL A 572 11.24 -21.71 -28.64
N ALA A 573 11.34 -21.51 -29.97
CA ALA A 573 10.77 -22.45 -30.94
C ALA A 573 11.34 -23.87 -30.77
N LYS A 574 12.64 -23.99 -30.55
CA LYS A 574 13.28 -25.29 -30.27
C LYS A 574 12.76 -25.92 -28.98
N HIS A 575 12.57 -25.13 -27.92
CA HIS A 575 11.99 -25.60 -26.67
C HIS A 575 10.54 -26.08 -26.85
N ASP A 576 9.72 -25.31 -27.57
CA ASP A 576 8.30 -25.63 -27.78
C ASP A 576 8.13 -26.92 -28.63
N GLU A 577 9.01 -27.12 -29.62
CA GLU A 577 9.12 -28.38 -30.39
C GLU A 577 9.48 -29.58 -29.49
N GLU A 578 10.42 -29.41 -28.55
CA GLU A 578 10.81 -30.46 -27.60
C GLU A 578 9.70 -30.79 -26.58
N CYS A 579 8.85 -29.81 -26.23
CA CYS A 579 7.73 -29.98 -25.29
C CYS A 579 6.41 -30.43 -25.95
N GLY A 580 6.32 -30.42 -27.28
CA GLY A 580 5.11 -30.82 -28.01
C GLY A 580 3.94 -29.83 -27.92
N GLU A 581 4.22 -28.55 -27.66
CA GLU A 581 3.21 -27.48 -27.65
C GLU A 581 3.06 -26.89 -29.06
N ASN A 582 1.86 -26.98 -29.65
CA ASN A 582 1.58 -26.36 -30.95
C ASN A 582 1.65 -24.84 -30.86
N SER A 583 2.42 -24.24 -31.77
CA SER A 583 2.77 -22.82 -31.87
C SER A 583 1.63 -21.89 -32.35
N ASP A 584 0.38 -22.14 -31.94
CA ASP A 584 -0.78 -21.34 -32.37
C ASP A 584 -1.10 -20.18 -31.41
N ASP A 585 -0.34 -20.00 -30.32
CA ASP A 585 -0.44 -18.81 -29.48
C ASP A 585 0.41 -17.67 -30.06
N ASP A 586 -0.26 -16.82 -30.83
CA ASP A 586 0.23 -15.86 -31.83
C ASP A 586 0.96 -14.63 -31.22
N GLY A 587 1.66 -14.80 -30.09
CA GLY A 587 2.32 -13.70 -29.35
C GLY A 587 1.36 -12.60 -28.86
N LYS A 588 0.06 -12.79 -29.11
CA LYS A 588 -1.08 -12.03 -28.63
C LYS A 588 -1.87 -12.95 -27.71
N SER A 589 -1.26 -13.42 -26.63
CA SER A 589 -2.05 -13.92 -25.52
C SER A 589 -2.79 -12.71 -24.94
N ASP A 590 -4.02 -12.50 -25.43
CA ASP A 590 -4.93 -11.54 -24.83
C ASP A 590 -5.02 -11.86 -23.33
N PHE A 591 -4.70 -10.87 -22.50
CA PHE A 591 -4.60 -10.93 -21.04
C PHE A 591 -5.95 -11.15 -20.35
N GLN A 592 -6.80 -12.05 -20.84
CA GLN A 592 -8.12 -12.28 -20.27
C GLN A 592 -8.46 -13.76 -20.25
N TYR A 593 -8.57 -14.32 -19.04
CA TYR A 593 -9.73 -15.09 -18.59
C TYR A 593 -9.58 -15.30 -17.07
N HIS A 594 -9.92 -14.25 -16.30
CA HIS A 594 -10.22 -14.46 -14.88
C HIS A 594 -11.72 -14.64 -14.73
N GLN A 595 -12.15 -15.83 -14.30
CA GLN A 595 -13.51 -16.01 -13.81
C GLN A 595 -13.70 -15.06 -12.63
N LYS A 596 -14.59 -14.06 -12.80
CA LYS A 596 -14.86 -13.07 -11.75
C LYS A 596 -15.32 -13.78 -10.49
N VAL A 597 -14.90 -13.26 -9.33
CA VAL A 597 -15.45 -13.68 -8.03
C VAL A 597 -16.96 -13.42 -8.06
N PRO A 598 -17.81 -14.46 -7.95
CA PRO A 598 -19.25 -14.32 -8.00
C PRO A 598 -19.76 -13.63 -6.73
N ARG A 599 -21.06 -13.35 -6.67
CA ARG A 599 -21.66 -12.85 -5.42
C ARG A 599 -21.46 -13.86 -4.28
N PRO A 600 -21.30 -13.39 -3.04
CA PRO A 600 -21.16 -14.30 -1.91
C PRO A 600 -22.48 -15.05 -1.70
N PRO A 601 -22.46 -16.35 -1.34
CA PRO A 601 -23.68 -17.11 -1.09
C PRO A 601 -24.51 -16.44 0.01
N SER A 602 -25.84 -16.45 -0.16
CA SER A 602 -26.78 -15.97 0.85
C SER A 602 -26.63 -16.81 2.12
N MET A 603 -26.35 -16.17 3.25
CA MET A 603 -26.21 -16.86 4.54
C MET A 603 -27.56 -17.47 4.95
N PRO A 604 -27.58 -18.64 5.62
CA PRO A 604 -28.79 -19.19 6.20
C PRO A 604 -29.44 -18.15 7.12
N GLY A 605 -30.77 -18.04 7.04
CA GLY A 605 -31.54 -17.28 8.02
C GLY A 605 -31.24 -17.77 9.43
N SER A 606 -31.23 -16.85 10.40
CA SER A 606 -31.02 -17.17 11.82
C SER A 606 -31.88 -18.40 12.22
N PRO A 607 -31.35 -19.37 12.98
CA PRO A 607 -32.20 -20.35 13.63
C PRO A 607 -33.27 -19.59 14.40
N ARG A 608 -34.54 -19.85 14.11
CA ARG A 608 -35.63 -19.28 14.92
C ARG A 608 -35.44 -19.82 16.34
N LEU A 609 -35.38 -18.94 17.33
CA LEU A 609 -35.58 -19.33 18.72
C LEU A 609 -37.01 -19.89 18.83
N ARG A 610 -37.16 -21.20 18.62
CA ARG A 610 -38.28 -21.96 19.14
C ARG A 610 -37.72 -23.10 19.97
N ASP A 611 -38.21 -23.11 21.20
CA ASP A 611 -38.22 -24.21 22.15
C ASP A 611 -36.93 -24.43 22.97
N ARG A 612 -36.72 -23.51 23.93
CA ARG A 612 -36.22 -23.93 25.26
C ARG A 612 -37.38 -24.62 25.97
N ILE A 613 -37.43 -25.95 25.97
CA ILE A 613 -38.19 -26.73 26.97
C ILE A 613 -37.36 -27.96 27.35
N LEU A 614 -37.06 -28.03 28.66
CA LEU A 614 -36.58 -29.17 29.47
C LEU A 614 -35.28 -29.89 29.05
N TRP A 615 -34.21 -29.63 29.82
CA TRP A 615 -33.37 -30.69 30.39
C TRP A 615 -32.88 -30.23 31.78
N ILE A 616 -33.67 -30.55 32.80
CA ILE A 616 -33.23 -30.72 34.18
C ILE A 616 -33.33 -32.24 34.44
N ILE A 617 -32.34 -32.78 35.16
CA ILE A 617 -32.27 -34.12 35.78
C ILE A 617 -31.81 -35.26 34.84
N THR A 618 -30.50 -35.56 34.90
CA THR A 618 -29.99 -36.86 35.40
C THR A 618 -28.48 -36.77 35.59
N LEU A 619 -28.06 -36.48 36.83
CA LEU A 619 -26.76 -36.85 37.36
C LEU A 619 -26.94 -38.23 38.03
N THR A 620 -26.36 -39.26 37.45
CA THR A 620 -26.05 -40.53 38.12
C THR A 620 -24.81 -41.13 37.49
N CYS A 621 -23.65 -40.86 38.09
CA CYS A 621 -22.72 -41.83 38.68
C CYS A 621 -21.51 -41.10 39.26
#